data_AF-A0A7Y6IC16-F1
#
_entry.id   AF-A0A7Y6IC16-F1
#
_cell.length_a   1.000
_cell.length_b   1.000
_cell.length_c   1.000
_cell.angle_alpha   90.00
_cell.angle_beta   90.00
_cell.angle_gamma   90.00
#
_symmetry.space_group_name_H-M   'P 1'
#
loop_
_entity.id
_entity.type
_entity.pdbx_description
1 polymer ?
#
loop_
_entity_poly.entity_id
_entity_poly.type
_entity_poly.pdbx_seq_one_letter_code
_entity_poly.pdbx_strand_id
1 'polypeptide(L)'
;MRKIVALLGVAVVGVVATGCGVPAPPPAPGVLGRQQQVMAACMKGRGLAYTPAAPGTPAPPAADELRRRAGDHAAMREYRARYGFGVFAELVHPADPLAYAPETLPPLAALPDADPLLATAPSERPAVPAATPTGARVPEPPAIGTPTTEAHVPDGPAGTHPAIGTPVAVEPGTPPVSERGTDGGSADAYAAATVECYVSAVRQTLGRDVTDAAHLRRKYVRALGLAWKNELDTDRGLIALAESYATCLTGKGYEVDTTAPTELATLERDRFAALKEKLEQAATRRHKDGQGERGDGRGDRRVGQGDLRDSRDDLRGPRDDARTGRGDAGTGSSDAEAGRDDARATDARVGRDRPGGREGEGPSSVVDVSAESPPALPARLAKPYLRREIATALDDLECGKRFFAVYRPRQEAVAERLAATWGLDQ
;
A
#
# COMPACT_ATOMS: atom_id res chain seq x y z
N MET A 1 83.24 -3.79 -5.25
CA MET A 1 82.98 -2.42 -4.72
C MET A 1 81.48 -2.20 -4.81
N ARG A 2 80.69 -1.81 -3.81
CA ARG A 2 80.81 -1.51 -2.38
C ARG A 2 79.43 -1.88 -1.79
N LYS A 3 79.41 -2.59 -0.67
CA LYS A 3 78.21 -2.87 0.14
C LYS A 3 77.87 -1.62 0.95
N ILE A 4 76.60 -1.21 1.00
CA ILE A 4 76.12 -0.25 2.01
C ILE A 4 75.00 -0.95 2.78
N VAL A 5 75.37 -1.36 4.00
CA VAL A 5 74.50 -1.84 5.06
C VAL A 5 74.16 -0.62 5.90
N ALA A 6 72.89 -0.23 5.93
CA ALA A 6 72.39 0.82 6.83
C ALA A 6 71.59 0.16 7.95
N LEU A 7 72.22 0.10 9.12
CA LEU A 7 71.61 -0.21 10.41
C LEU A 7 70.69 0.94 10.82
N LEU A 8 69.40 0.67 10.96
CA LEU A 8 68.44 1.56 11.61
C LEU A 8 68.01 0.91 12.93
N GLY A 9 68.54 1.47 14.02
CA GLY A 9 68.17 1.12 15.38
C GLY A 9 66.75 1.60 15.69
N VAL A 10 65.89 0.68 16.06
CA VAL A 10 64.53 0.96 16.55
C VAL A 10 64.62 1.18 18.05
N ALA A 11 64.50 2.43 18.48
CA ALA A 11 64.25 2.79 19.87
C ALA A 11 62.75 2.55 20.16
N VAL A 12 62.46 1.49 20.92
CA VAL A 12 61.11 1.22 21.44
C VAL A 12 60.88 2.14 22.64
N VAL A 13 60.25 3.29 22.39
CA VAL A 13 59.72 4.16 23.45
C VAL A 13 58.31 3.66 23.77
N GLY A 14 58.17 2.97 24.90
CA GLY A 14 56.89 2.56 25.46
C GLY A 14 56.13 3.75 26.02
N VAL A 15 55.35 4.42 25.18
CA VAL A 15 54.30 5.35 25.62
C VAL A 15 53.07 4.52 25.99
N VAL A 16 52.85 4.33 27.29
CA VAL A 16 51.57 3.86 27.81
C VAL A 16 50.58 5.02 27.65
N ALA A 17 50.02 5.13 26.45
CA ALA A 17 48.91 6.03 26.19
C ALA A 17 47.66 5.43 26.85
N THR A 18 47.31 5.95 28.02
CA THR A 18 45.93 5.90 28.52
C THR A 18 45.03 6.47 27.43
N GLY A 19 44.44 5.57 26.66
CA GLY A 19 43.70 5.90 25.45
C GLY A 19 42.47 6.71 25.77
N CYS A 20 42.51 8.01 25.46
CA CYS A 20 41.31 8.79 25.22
C CYS A 20 40.55 8.09 24.10
N GLY A 21 39.46 7.39 24.45
CA GLY A 21 38.64 6.66 23.50
C GLY A 21 38.12 7.63 22.43
N VAL A 22 38.71 7.57 21.24
CA VAL A 22 38.17 8.25 20.06
C VAL A 22 36.77 7.68 19.88
N PRO A 23 35.70 8.51 19.98
CA PRO A 23 34.36 8.02 19.75
C PRO A 23 34.34 7.38 18.35
N ALA A 24 33.78 6.16 18.27
CA ALA A 24 33.67 5.46 17.00
C ALA A 24 33.00 6.41 15.97
N PRO A 25 33.52 6.51 14.74
CA PRO A 25 32.89 7.33 13.72
C PRO A 25 31.43 6.88 13.56
N PRO A 26 30.48 7.82 13.40
CA PRO A 26 29.09 7.45 13.21
C PRO A 26 28.96 6.52 11.99
N PRO A 27 28.02 5.57 12.01
CA PRO A 27 27.80 4.68 10.87
C PRO A 27 27.56 5.52 9.62
N ALA A 28 28.10 5.05 8.48
CA ALA A 28 27.88 5.72 7.20
C ALA A 28 26.37 5.81 6.93
N PRO A 29 25.87 6.94 6.39
CA PRO A 29 24.45 7.11 6.12
C PRO A 29 23.96 6.05 5.12
N GLY A 30 22.78 5.49 5.40
CA GLY A 30 22.04 4.65 4.46
C GLY A 30 21.69 5.38 3.16
N VAL A 31 21.02 4.70 2.22
CA VAL A 31 20.68 5.27 0.91
C VAL A 31 19.84 6.55 1.06
N LEU A 32 18.82 6.52 1.90
CA LEU A 32 17.99 7.68 2.21
C LEU A 32 18.80 8.82 2.83
N GLY A 33 19.72 8.50 3.76
CA GLY A 33 20.62 9.49 4.35
C GLY A 33 21.51 10.19 3.32
N ARG A 34 22.03 9.44 2.34
CA ARG A 34 22.79 10.02 1.21
C ARG A 34 21.90 10.88 0.31
N GLN A 35 20.66 10.48 0.04
CA GLN A 35 19.71 11.29 -0.72
C GLN A 35 19.43 12.63 -0.04
N GLN A 36 19.17 12.61 1.26
CA GLN A 36 18.93 13.81 2.06
C GLN A 36 20.14 14.75 2.05
N GLN A 37 21.36 14.22 2.08
CA GLN A 37 22.59 15.03 1.97
C GLN A 37 22.73 15.68 0.59
N VAL A 38 22.48 14.94 -0.50
CA VAL A 38 22.50 15.49 -1.87
C VAL A 38 21.41 16.56 -2.05
N MET A 39 20.21 16.30 -1.52
CA MET A 39 19.10 17.24 -1.56
C MET A 39 19.42 18.53 -0.78
N ALA A 40 19.99 18.41 0.42
CA ALA A 40 20.43 19.55 1.21
C ALA A 40 21.50 20.39 0.52
N ALA A 41 22.50 19.74 -0.09
CA ALA A 41 23.52 20.43 -0.86
C ALA A 41 22.91 21.18 -2.08
N CYS A 42 21.98 20.54 -2.78
CA CYS A 42 21.28 21.15 -3.92
C CYS A 42 20.45 22.36 -3.49
N MET A 43 19.64 22.24 -2.44
CA MET A 43 18.81 23.35 -1.94
C MET A 43 19.68 24.52 -1.46
N LYS A 44 20.76 24.22 -0.71
CA LYS A 44 21.73 25.24 -0.28
C LYS A 44 22.39 25.95 -1.45
N GLY A 45 22.75 25.21 -2.51
CA GLY A 45 23.30 25.78 -3.75
C GLY A 45 22.36 26.76 -4.45
N ARG A 46 21.05 26.66 -4.21
CA ARG A 46 20.01 27.57 -4.72
C ARG A 46 19.67 28.71 -3.75
N GLY A 47 20.41 28.84 -2.66
CA GLY A 47 20.14 29.84 -1.63
C GLY A 47 18.89 29.54 -0.79
N LEU A 48 18.38 28.31 -0.84
CA LEU A 48 17.21 27.88 -0.08
C LEU A 48 17.67 27.16 1.19
N ALA A 49 17.07 27.52 2.32
CA ALA A 49 17.25 26.77 3.55
C ALA A 49 16.55 25.42 3.42
N TYR A 50 17.29 24.32 3.61
CA TYR A 50 16.74 22.98 3.68
C TYR A 50 17.29 22.29 4.90
N THR A 51 16.39 21.93 5.80
CA THR A 51 16.71 21.05 6.91
C THR A 51 16.33 19.66 6.43
N PRO A 52 17.30 18.73 6.25
CA PRO A 52 16.97 17.33 6.06
C PRO A 52 15.93 16.96 7.08
N ALA A 53 14.82 16.35 6.63
CA ALA A 53 13.99 15.65 7.57
C ALA A 53 14.94 14.64 8.22
N ALA A 54 15.27 14.84 9.51
CA ALA A 54 15.82 13.74 10.29
C ALA A 54 14.87 12.61 9.98
N PRO A 55 15.32 11.49 9.38
CA PRO A 55 14.44 10.40 9.03
C PRO A 55 13.70 10.11 10.32
N GLY A 56 12.43 10.54 10.38
CA GLY A 56 11.69 10.51 11.61
C GLY A 56 11.55 9.04 11.81
N THR A 57 12.39 8.46 12.66
CA THR A 57 12.54 7.02 12.74
C THR A 57 11.14 6.54 13.02
N PRO A 58 10.44 5.93 12.03
CA PRO A 58 9.07 5.55 12.24
C PRO A 58 9.13 4.69 13.49
N ALA A 59 8.22 4.96 14.43
CA ALA A 59 8.16 4.15 15.63
C ALA A 59 8.22 2.70 15.17
N PRO A 60 9.16 1.88 15.70
CA PRO A 60 9.32 0.53 15.23
C PRO A 60 7.94 -0.14 15.28
N PRO A 61 7.58 -0.93 14.25
CA PRO A 61 6.29 -1.59 14.21
C PRO A 61 6.04 -2.30 15.53
N ALA A 62 4.82 -2.19 16.04
CA ALA A 62 4.48 -2.81 17.31
C ALA A 62 4.70 -4.33 17.25
N ALA A 63 4.98 -4.96 18.39
CA ALA A 63 5.37 -6.38 18.43
C ALA A 63 4.29 -7.32 17.87
N ASP A 64 3.01 -6.93 17.92
CA ASP A 64 1.90 -7.62 17.27
C ASP A 64 1.95 -7.46 15.73
N GLU A 65 2.31 -6.28 15.22
CA GLU A 65 2.48 -6.06 13.79
C GLU A 65 3.62 -6.90 13.21
N LEU A 66 4.76 -6.96 13.89
CA LEU A 66 5.88 -7.81 13.50
C LEU A 66 5.48 -9.29 13.42
N ARG A 67 4.70 -9.77 14.40
CA ARG A 67 4.14 -11.13 14.39
C ARG A 67 3.23 -11.37 13.18
N ARG A 68 2.35 -10.41 12.83
CA ARG A 68 1.51 -10.51 11.62
C ARG A 68 2.32 -10.55 10.33
N ARG A 69 3.37 -9.72 10.21
CA ARG A 69 4.29 -9.73 9.05
C ARG A 69 5.05 -11.05 8.94
N ALA A 70 5.38 -11.66 10.07
CA ALA A 70 5.99 -13.00 10.14
C ALA A 70 5.00 -14.16 9.86
N GLY A 71 3.73 -13.89 9.54
CA GLY A 71 2.73 -14.93 9.28
C GLY A 71 2.25 -15.66 10.55
N ASP A 72 2.38 -15.06 11.73
CA ASP A 72 1.83 -15.62 12.97
C ASP A 72 0.29 -15.63 12.91
N HIS A 73 -0.28 -16.83 12.86
CA HIS A 73 -1.72 -17.02 12.72
C HIS A 73 -2.52 -16.44 13.90
N ALA A 74 -2.01 -16.52 15.13
CA ALA A 74 -2.73 -16.00 16.29
C ALA A 74 -2.82 -14.47 16.23
N ALA A 75 -1.72 -13.80 15.87
CA ALA A 75 -1.67 -12.36 15.69
C ALA A 75 -2.56 -11.89 14.52
N MET A 76 -2.55 -12.60 13.38
CA MET A 76 -3.45 -12.29 12.26
C MET A 76 -4.91 -12.49 12.66
N ARG A 77 -5.23 -13.55 13.40
CA ARG A 77 -6.60 -13.83 13.86
C ARG A 77 -7.11 -12.75 14.81
N GLU A 78 -6.28 -12.30 15.75
CA GLU A 78 -6.65 -11.21 16.67
C GLU A 78 -6.96 -9.92 15.91
N TYR A 79 -6.12 -9.57 14.93
CA TYR A 79 -6.33 -8.39 14.09
C TYR A 79 -7.61 -8.52 13.25
N ARG A 80 -7.78 -9.62 12.51
CA ARG A 80 -8.96 -9.84 11.65
C ARG A 80 -10.26 -9.94 12.42
N ALA A 81 -10.23 -10.41 13.67
CA ALA A 81 -11.39 -10.41 14.56
C ALA A 81 -11.88 -9.00 14.93
N ARG A 82 -11.00 -7.99 14.88
CA ARG A 82 -11.32 -6.59 15.18
C ARG A 82 -11.60 -5.76 13.92
N TYR A 83 -10.78 -5.94 12.89
CA TYR A 83 -10.74 -5.03 11.74
C TYR A 83 -11.10 -5.71 10.40
N GLY A 84 -11.36 -7.02 10.37
CA GLY A 84 -11.55 -7.75 9.11
C GLY A 84 -10.30 -7.65 8.23
N PHE A 85 -10.46 -7.30 6.97
CA PHE A 85 -9.36 -6.98 6.07
C PHE A 85 -8.93 -5.50 6.13
N GLY A 86 -9.60 -4.67 6.95
CA GLY A 86 -9.33 -3.24 7.14
C GLY A 86 -10.16 -2.31 6.24
N VAL A 87 -10.94 -2.83 5.29
CA VAL A 87 -11.61 -2.01 4.26
C VAL A 87 -12.68 -1.09 4.85
N PHE A 88 -13.55 -1.63 5.72
CA PHE A 88 -14.57 -0.85 6.40
C PHE A 88 -14.14 -0.41 7.81
N ALA A 89 -13.02 -0.95 8.32
CA ALA A 89 -12.51 -0.63 9.65
C ALA A 89 -12.16 0.85 9.79
N GLU A 90 -11.51 1.45 8.79
CA GLU A 90 -11.15 2.88 8.79
C GLU A 90 -12.36 3.82 8.96
N LEU A 91 -13.53 3.42 8.44
CA LEU A 91 -14.76 4.20 8.56
C LEU A 91 -15.43 4.03 9.94
N VAL A 92 -15.23 2.88 10.59
CA VAL A 92 -15.87 2.54 11.86
C VAL A 92 -15.00 2.90 13.07
N HIS A 93 -13.67 2.89 12.90
CA HIS A 93 -12.67 3.09 13.94
C HIS A 93 -11.66 4.21 13.58
N PRO A 94 -12.10 5.44 13.26
CA PRO A 94 -11.21 6.49 12.75
C PRO A 94 -10.20 7.02 13.77
N ALA A 95 -10.40 6.75 15.06
CA ALA A 95 -9.45 7.14 16.11
C ALA A 95 -8.39 6.06 16.39
N ASP A 96 -8.54 4.88 15.79
CA ASP A 96 -7.63 3.76 16.01
C ASP A 96 -6.60 3.71 14.87
N PRO A 97 -5.31 3.98 15.13
CA PRO A 97 -4.29 3.96 14.09
C PRO A 97 -4.13 2.58 13.42
N LEU A 98 -4.51 1.49 14.10
CA LEU A 98 -4.46 0.15 13.52
C LEU A 98 -5.56 -0.08 12.48
N ALA A 99 -6.66 0.68 12.51
CA ALA A 99 -7.70 0.59 11.49
C ALA A 99 -7.22 1.09 10.12
N TYR A 100 -6.15 1.89 10.09
CA TYR A 100 -5.50 2.43 8.89
C TYR A 100 -4.25 1.65 8.46
N ALA A 101 -3.88 0.59 9.18
CA ALA A 101 -2.73 -0.23 8.87
C ALA A 101 -3.19 -1.44 8.04
N PRO A 102 -3.37 -1.32 6.70
CA PRO A 102 -3.78 -2.46 5.90
C PRO A 102 -2.82 -3.63 6.14
N GLU A 103 -3.38 -4.84 6.21
CA GLU A 103 -2.60 -6.06 6.43
C GLU A 103 -1.56 -6.30 5.31
N THR A 104 -1.67 -5.59 4.18
CA THR A 104 -0.67 -5.60 3.12
C THR A 104 -0.11 -4.22 2.84
N LEU A 105 1.09 -4.21 2.27
CA LEU A 105 1.57 -3.10 1.46
C LEU A 105 0.47 -2.64 0.48
N PRO A 106 0.44 -1.35 0.11
CA PRO A 106 -0.64 -0.77 -0.68
C PRO A 106 -0.99 -1.66 -1.89
N PRO A 107 -2.29 -1.90 -2.15
CA PRO A 107 -2.73 -2.78 -3.22
C PRO A 107 -2.09 -2.34 -4.53
N LEU A 108 -1.42 -3.29 -5.18
CA LEU A 108 -0.69 -3.04 -6.42
C LEU A 108 -1.61 -2.53 -7.55
N ALA A 109 -2.89 -2.89 -7.47
CA ALA A 109 -3.96 -2.52 -8.39
C ALA A 109 -4.45 -1.06 -8.25
N ALA A 110 -4.10 -0.34 -7.18
CA ALA A 110 -4.55 1.04 -6.97
C ALA A 110 -3.61 2.10 -7.59
N LEU A 111 -2.57 1.68 -8.32
CA LEU A 111 -1.83 2.61 -9.15
C LEU A 111 -2.53 2.69 -10.51
N PRO A 112 -3.01 3.88 -10.93
CA PRO A 112 -3.64 4.04 -12.23
C PRO A 112 -2.69 3.53 -13.31
N ASP A 113 -3.29 2.80 -14.27
CA ASP A 113 -2.58 2.15 -15.35
C ASP A 113 -1.60 3.07 -16.08
N ALA A 114 -0.54 2.42 -16.53
CA ALA A 114 0.63 2.89 -17.24
C ALA A 114 0.41 4.06 -18.21
N ASP A 115 1.35 5.01 -18.12
CA ASP A 115 1.80 5.76 -19.29
C ASP A 115 2.26 4.74 -20.36
N PRO A 116 1.62 4.67 -21.55
CA PRO A 116 1.90 3.66 -22.58
C PRO A 116 3.34 3.70 -23.13
N LEU A 117 4.08 4.76 -22.84
CA LEU A 117 5.40 5.04 -23.44
C LEU A 117 6.56 4.18 -22.89
N LEU A 118 6.33 3.33 -21.88
CA LEU A 118 7.36 2.46 -21.28
C LEU A 118 7.16 0.96 -21.54
N ALA A 119 6.13 0.55 -22.29
CA ALA A 119 5.86 -0.85 -22.64
C ALA A 119 6.81 -1.44 -23.72
N THR A 120 7.78 -0.67 -24.21
CA THR A 120 8.67 -1.06 -25.32
C THR A 120 10.15 -1.20 -24.94
N ALA A 121 10.49 -1.33 -23.65
CA ALA A 121 11.85 -1.69 -23.27
C ALA A 121 12.09 -3.20 -23.51
N PRO A 122 13.03 -3.61 -24.38
CA PRO A 122 13.33 -5.01 -24.62
C PRO A 122 13.87 -5.66 -23.35
N SER A 123 13.32 -6.83 -23.01
CA SER A 123 13.86 -7.69 -21.96
C SER A 123 15.17 -8.30 -22.45
N GLU A 124 16.30 -7.63 -22.19
CA GLU A 124 17.61 -8.24 -22.32
C GLU A 124 17.80 -9.27 -21.19
N ARG A 125 17.35 -10.50 -21.45
CA ARG A 125 17.77 -11.67 -20.66
C ARG A 125 19.19 -12.05 -21.09
N PRO A 126 20.17 -12.17 -20.18
CA PRO A 126 21.39 -12.89 -20.50
C PRO A 126 21.02 -14.36 -20.76
N ALA A 127 21.46 -14.89 -21.91
CA ALA A 127 21.27 -16.29 -22.27
C ALA A 127 21.95 -17.19 -21.23
N VAL A 128 21.15 -17.99 -20.52
CA VAL A 128 21.66 -19.06 -19.65
C VAL A 128 22.00 -20.25 -20.56
N PRO A 129 23.24 -20.77 -20.57
CA PRO A 129 23.57 -21.95 -21.34
C PRO A 129 22.84 -23.18 -20.78
N ALA A 130 22.24 -23.96 -21.67
CA ALA A 130 21.52 -25.18 -21.34
C ALA A 130 22.43 -26.20 -20.65
N ALA A 131 22.14 -26.52 -19.38
CA ALA A 131 22.76 -27.63 -18.68
C ALA A 131 22.04 -28.94 -19.04
N THR A 132 22.81 -29.93 -19.46
CA THR A 132 22.37 -31.30 -19.77
C THR A 132 21.99 -32.04 -18.48
N PRO A 133 20.90 -32.83 -18.44
CA PRO A 133 20.49 -33.53 -17.24
C PRO A 133 21.38 -34.76 -17.02
N THR A 134 22.28 -34.69 -16.04
CA THR A 134 22.92 -35.89 -15.48
C THR A 134 22.09 -36.36 -14.32
N GLY A 135 21.50 -37.55 -14.44
CA GLY A 135 20.69 -38.18 -13.40
C GLY A 135 21.50 -38.42 -12.14
N ALA A 136 21.21 -37.67 -11.08
CA ALA A 136 21.64 -37.96 -9.72
C ALA A 136 20.39 -38.12 -8.85
N ARG A 137 20.27 -39.28 -8.21
CA ARG A 137 19.25 -39.57 -7.20
C ARG A 137 19.33 -38.54 -6.07
N VAL A 138 18.20 -37.91 -5.77
CA VAL A 138 18.00 -37.09 -4.57
C VAL A 138 17.96 -38.03 -3.36
N PRO A 139 18.82 -37.89 -2.34
CA PRO A 139 18.66 -38.61 -1.10
C PRO A 139 17.46 -38.05 -0.32
N GLU A 140 16.70 -38.98 0.24
CA GLU A 140 15.58 -38.75 1.15
C GLU A 140 16.02 -37.86 2.33
N PRO A 141 15.24 -36.84 2.74
CA PRO A 141 15.59 -36.02 3.89
C PRO A 141 15.44 -36.83 5.19
N PRO A 142 16.36 -36.67 6.17
CA PRO A 142 16.22 -37.34 7.45
C PRO A 142 15.02 -36.80 8.24
N ALA A 143 14.30 -37.71 8.89
CA ALA A 143 13.21 -37.40 9.79
C ALA A 143 13.67 -36.47 10.92
N ILE A 144 13.03 -35.31 11.02
CA ILE A 144 13.24 -34.36 12.12
C ILE A 144 12.54 -34.93 13.35
N GLY A 145 13.32 -35.40 14.31
CA GLY A 145 12.84 -35.77 15.63
C GLY A 145 12.35 -34.56 16.41
N THR A 146 11.20 -34.72 17.05
CA THR A 146 10.62 -33.76 17.99
C THR A 146 11.46 -33.66 19.27
N PRO A 147 11.85 -32.47 19.74
CA PRO A 147 12.25 -32.30 21.13
C PRO A 147 11.03 -31.94 21.99
N THR A 148 10.61 -32.89 22.83
CA THR A 148 9.89 -32.61 24.06
C THR A 148 10.88 -32.08 25.09
N THR A 149 10.77 -30.80 25.45
CA THR A 149 11.36 -30.30 26.70
C THR A 149 10.46 -29.19 27.24
N GLU A 150 9.59 -29.56 28.18
CA GLU A 150 8.95 -28.64 29.12
C GLU A 150 10.05 -27.96 29.95
N ALA A 151 10.20 -26.65 29.77
CA ALA A 151 10.94 -25.80 30.69
C ALA A 151 9.93 -24.93 31.45
N HIS A 152 9.75 -25.29 32.71
CA HIS A 152 8.97 -24.57 33.71
C HIS A 152 9.66 -23.23 34.00
N VAL A 153 8.95 -22.12 33.77
CA VAL A 153 9.41 -20.76 34.13
C VAL A 153 8.84 -20.42 35.50
N PRO A 154 9.67 -20.14 36.52
CA PRO A 154 9.17 -19.71 37.82
C PRO A 154 8.77 -18.23 37.81
N ASP A 155 7.62 -17.94 38.43
CA ASP A 155 7.15 -16.60 38.75
C ASP A 155 8.14 -15.87 39.70
N GLY A 156 8.57 -14.68 39.29
CA GLY A 156 9.40 -13.76 40.07
C GLY A 156 8.67 -12.44 40.35
N PRO A 157 8.92 -11.79 41.50
CA PRO A 157 7.96 -10.88 42.13
C PRO A 157 7.96 -9.45 41.59
N ALA A 158 6.82 -8.79 41.82
CA ALA A 158 6.52 -7.39 41.52
C ALA A 158 7.61 -6.42 42.03
N GLY A 159 8.30 -5.78 41.09
CA GLY A 159 9.21 -4.67 41.34
C GLY A 159 8.49 -3.32 41.23
N THR A 160 8.49 -2.55 42.31
CA THR A 160 8.10 -1.14 42.41
C THR A 160 8.90 -0.25 41.46
N HIS A 161 8.20 0.58 40.69
CA HIS A 161 8.78 1.64 39.85
C HIS A 161 9.35 2.78 40.72
N PRO A 162 10.56 3.32 40.42
CA PRO A 162 11.03 4.56 41.02
C PRO A 162 10.33 5.78 40.40
N ALA A 163 10.11 6.79 41.25
CA ALA A 163 9.49 8.06 40.93
C ALA A 163 10.26 8.80 39.81
N ILE A 164 9.50 9.27 38.82
CA ILE A 164 9.96 10.12 37.72
C ILE A 164 10.27 11.50 38.30
N GLY A 165 11.52 11.95 38.13
CA GLY A 165 11.97 13.28 38.49
C GLY A 165 11.29 14.37 37.65
N THR A 166 11.06 15.51 38.29
CA THR A 166 10.55 16.77 37.71
C THR A 166 11.36 17.20 36.47
N PRO A 167 10.70 17.59 35.36
CA PRO A 167 11.38 18.15 34.21
C PRO A 167 11.89 19.58 34.51
N VAL A 168 13.16 19.80 34.18
CA VAL A 168 13.78 21.13 34.12
C VAL A 168 13.18 21.89 32.95
N ALA A 169 12.65 23.09 33.20
CA ALA A 169 12.15 24.00 32.19
C ALA A 169 13.30 24.44 31.27
N VAL A 170 13.20 24.07 29.99
CA VAL A 170 14.00 24.66 28.90
C VAL A 170 13.16 25.76 28.28
N GLU A 171 13.60 27.01 28.41
CA GLU A 171 12.99 28.14 27.71
C GLU A 171 13.14 27.96 26.19
N PRO A 172 12.05 28.02 25.40
CA PRO A 172 12.16 28.12 23.96
C PRO A 172 12.51 29.56 23.59
N GLY A 173 13.78 29.81 23.30
CA GLY A 173 14.21 31.02 22.62
C GLY A 173 13.65 31.04 21.20
N THR A 174 12.53 31.72 21.00
CA THR A 174 11.95 31.99 19.68
C THR A 174 12.92 32.90 18.90
N PRO A 175 13.51 32.46 17.77
CA PRO A 175 14.26 33.38 16.94
C PRO A 175 13.30 34.43 16.34
N PRO A 176 13.75 35.67 16.11
CA PRO A 176 12.91 36.73 15.59
C PRO A 176 12.38 36.34 14.21
N VAL A 177 11.05 36.27 14.11
CA VAL A 177 10.33 36.15 12.83
C VAL A 177 10.57 37.47 12.09
N SER A 178 11.51 37.44 11.14
CA SER A 178 11.69 38.54 10.20
C SER A 178 10.49 38.54 9.27
N GLU A 179 9.57 39.49 9.49
CA GLU A 179 8.46 39.83 8.59
C GLU A 179 9.00 40.35 7.25
N ARG A 180 9.51 39.45 6.42
CA ARG A 180 9.82 39.74 5.02
C ARG A 180 8.61 39.27 4.20
N GLY A 181 7.93 40.23 3.59
CA GLY A 181 6.70 40.04 2.83
C GLY A 181 6.76 38.81 1.93
N THR A 182 5.79 37.92 2.11
CA THR A 182 5.61 36.73 1.28
C THR A 182 4.93 37.14 -0.01
N ASP A 183 5.72 37.64 -0.95
CA ASP A 183 5.34 37.56 -2.35
C ASP A 183 5.18 36.06 -2.67
N GLY A 184 4.00 35.65 -3.15
CA GLY A 184 3.64 34.24 -3.39
C GLY A 184 4.63 33.44 -4.25
N GLY A 185 5.57 34.10 -4.94
CA GLY A 185 6.65 33.47 -5.69
C GLY A 185 7.66 32.68 -4.84
N SER A 186 7.75 32.89 -3.52
CA SER A 186 8.72 32.16 -2.68
C SER A 186 8.33 30.70 -2.41
N ALA A 187 7.04 30.40 -2.25
CA ALA A 187 6.55 29.05 -1.99
C ALA A 187 6.64 28.16 -3.24
N ASP A 188 6.21 28.67 -4.39
CA ASP A 188 6.26 27.93 -5.66
C ASP A 188 7.70 27.67 -6.11
N ALA A 189 8.60 28.65 -5.96
CA ALA A 189 10.01 28.48 -6.25
C ALA A 189 10.67 27.44 -5.33
N TYR A 190 10.29 27.42 -4.05
CA TYR A 190 10.78 26.42 -3.10
C TYR A 190 10.26 25.01 -3.46
N ALA A 191 8.98 24.88 -3.81
CA ALA A 191 8.38 23.61 -4.22
C ALA A 191 9.03 23.06 -5.50
N ALA A 192 9.22 23.91 -6.52
CA ALA A 192 9.91 23.54 -7.76
C ALA A 192 11.36 23.10 -7.49
N ALA A 193 12.11 23.87 -6.69
CA ALA A 193 13.48 23.52 -6.31
C ALA A 193 13.54 22.19 -5.54
N THR A 194 12.57 21.93 -4.66
CA THR A 194 12.46 20.68 -3.90
C THR A 194 12.32 19.48 -4.84
N VAL A 195 11.44 19.56 -5.84
CA VAL A 195 11.24 18.49 -6.83
C VAL A 195 12.51 18.25 -7.64
N GLU A 196 13.13 19.31 -8.17
CA GLU A 196 14.36 19.18 -8.97
C GLU A 196 15.53 18.62 -8.16
N CYS A 197 15.72 19.10 -6.92
CA CYS A 197 16.76 18.62 -6.03
C CYS A 197 16.52 17.16 -5.61
N TYR A 198 15.27 16.75 -5.41
CA TYR A 198 14.90 15.37 -5.15
C TYR A 198 15.23 14.46 -6.35
N VAL A 199 14.84 14.85 -7.57
CA VAL A 199 15.15 14.10 -8.80
C VAL A 199 16.67 13.92 -8.96
N SER A 200 17.43 14.99 -8.75
CA SER A 200 18.90 14.95 -8.79
C SER A 200 19.46 14.00 -7.73
N ALA A 201 18.95 14.04 -6.49
CA ALA A 201 19.36 13.16 -5.42
C ALA A 201 19.09 11.69 -5.72
N VAL A 202 17.90 11.35 -6.23
CA VAL A 202 17.55 9.99 -6.66
C VAL A 202 18.48 9.53 -7.78
N ARG A 203 18.72 10.37 -8.79
CA ARG A 203 19.61 10.02 -9.90
C ARG A 203 21.05 9.75 -9.43
N GLN A 204 21.59 10.60 -8.56
CA GLN A 204 22.96 10.45 -8.06
C GLN A 204 23.14 9.25 -7.12
N THR A 205 22.14 8.94 -6.29
CA THR A 205 22.28 7.91 -5.26
C THR A 205 21.79 6.53 -5.68
N LEU A 206 20.79 6.47 -6.56
CA LEU A 206 20.17 5.22 -7.03
C LEU A 206 20.44 4.93 -8.50
N GLY A 207 20.97 5.89 -9.27
CA GLY A 207 21.12 5.74 -10.72
C GLY A 207 19.77 5.62 -11.45
N ARG A 208 18.70 6.18 -10.88
CA ARG A 208 17.33 6.06 -11.43
C ARG A 208 16.83 7.39 -11.96
N ASP A 209 16.24 7.38 -13.14
CA ASP A 209 15.55 8.55 -13.70
C ASP A 209 14.10 8.61 -13.18
N VAL A 210 13.76 9.70 -12.49
CA VAL A 210 12.41 9.98 -11.98
C VAL A 210 12.06 11.44 -12.22
N THR A 211 10.77 11.78 -12.22
CA THR A 211 10.29 13.17 -12.40
C THR A 211 9.95 13.83 -11.08
N ASP A 212 9.60 13.04 -10.08
CA ASP A 212 9.15 13.47 -8.76
C ASP A 212 9.09 12.23 -7.83
N ALA A 213 8.75 12.45 -6.55
CA ALA A 213 8.62 11.38 -5.56
C ALA A 213 7.49 10.39 -5.87
N ALA A 214 6.38 10.86 -6.45
CA ALA A 214 5.27 9.98 -6.83
C ALA A 214 5.68 9.07 -8.00
N HIS A 215 6.50 9.55 -8.93
CA HIS A 215 7.07 8.73 -10.01
C HIS A 215 8.01 7.66 -9.46
N LEU A 216 8.90 7.98 -8.50
CA LEU A 216 9.71 6.95 -7.84
C LEU A 216 8.82 5.88 -7.19
N ARG A 217 7.81 6.30 -6.42
CA ARG A 217 6.87 5.39 -5.75
C ARG A 217 6.10 4.51 -6.74
N ARG A 218 5.59 5.08 -7.84
CA ARG A 218 4.92 4.33 -8.92
C ARG A 218 5.86 3.28 -9.53
N LYS A 219 7.11 3.65 -9.80
CA LYS A 219 8.12 2.71 -10.32
C LYS A 219 8.46 1.59 -9.32
N TYR A 220 8.59 1.92 -8.04
CA TYR A 220 8.83 0.95 -6.97
C TYR A 220 7.69 -0.08 -6.85
N VAL A 221 6.44 0.37 -6.74
CA VAL A 221 5.29 -0.53 -6.59
C VAL A 221 5.12 -1.44 -7.82
N ARG A 222 5.39 -0.93 -9.03
CA ARG A 222 5.43 -1.78 -10.23
C ARG A 222 6.52 -2.85 -10.13
N ALA A 223 7.74 -2.48 -9.71
CA ALA A 223 8.82 -3.44 -9.52
C ALA A 223 8.47 -4.49 -8.45
N LEU A 224 7.80 -4.07 -7.37
CA LEU A 224 7.31 -4.96 -6.31
C LEU A 224 6.31 -5.98 -6.84
N GLY A 225 5.34 -5.56 -7.64
CA GLY A 225 4.36 -6.48 -8.21
C GLY A 225 4.97 -7.47 -9.19
N LEU A 226 5.88 -7.00 -10.04
CA LEU A 226 6.62 -7.89 -10.93
C LEU A 226 7.45 -8.91 -10.15
N ALA A 227 8.12 -8.48 -9.07
CA ALA A 227 8.88 -9.40 -8.23
C ALA A 227 7.98 -10.42 -7.53
N TRP A 228 6.86 -9.99 -6.96
CA TRP A 228 5.88 -10.92 -6.37
C TRP A 228 5.33 -11.91 -7.39
N LYS A 229 4.94 -11.44 -8.57
CA LYS A 229 4.46 -12.32 -9.65
C LYS A 229 5.52 -13.31 -10.12
N ASN A 230 6.77 -12.88 -10.22
CA ASN A 230 7.85 -13.73 -10.70
C ASN A 230 8.38 -14.70 -9.63
N GLU A 231 8.36 -14.31 -8.34
CA GLU A 231 8.97 -15.09 -7.26
C GLU A 231 7.96 -15.89 -6.45
N LEU A 232 6.80 -15.30 -6.13
CA LEU A 232 5.78 -15.94 -5.30
C LEU A 232 4.84 -16.80 -6.15
N ASP A 233 4.39 -16.28 -7.30
CA ASP A 233 3.44 -17.02 -8.15
C ASP A 233 4.08 -18.14 -8.98
N THR A 234 5.40 -18.23 -8.99
CA THR A 234 6.12 -19.34 -9.64
C THR A 234 6.68 -20.37 -8.66
N ASP A 235 6.57 -20.11 -7.35
CA ASP A 235 7.03 -21.04 -6.33
C ASP A 235 6.06 -22.23 -6.21
N ARG A 236 6.53 -23.41 -6.60
CA ARG A 236 5.72 -24.65 -6.60
C ARG A 236 5.13 -24.99 -5.24
N GLY A 237 5.84 -24.69 -4.14
CA GLY A 237 5.36 -24.96 -2.80
C GLY A 237 4.20 -24.02 -2.41
N LEU A 238 4.31 -22.74 -2.75
CA LEU A 238 3.24 -21.76 -2.56
C LEU A 238 2.03 -22.04 -3.44
N ILE A 239 2.22 -22.43 -4.70
CA ILE A 239 1.11 -22.81 -5.60
C ILE A 239 0.32 -23.99 -5.00
N ALA A 240 0.99 -25.05 -4.54
CA ALA A 240 0.30 -26.20 -3.94
C ALA A 240 -0.48 -25.83 -2.66
N LEU A 241 0.06 -24.91 -1.85
CA LEU A 241 -0.64 -24.36 -0.68
C LEU A 241 -1.83 -23.48 -1.10
N ALA A 242 -1.69 -22.68 -2.16
CA ALA A 242 -2.74 -21.85 -2.72
C ALA A 242 -3.89 -22.68 -3.28
N GLU A 243 -3.62 -23.80 -3.96
CA GLU A 243 -4.67 -24.74 -4.43
C GLU A 243 -5.48 -25.35 -3.28
N SER A 244 -4.79 -25.76 -2.21
CA SER A 244 -5.45 -26.28 -1.00
C SER A 244 -6.29 -25.19 -0.32
N TYR A 245 -5.76 -23.97 -0.27
CA TYR A 245 -6.43 -22.81 0.28
C TYR A 245 -7.71 -22.46 -0.52
N ALA A 246 -7.60 -22.35 -1.85
CA ALA A 246 -8.71 -22.12 -2.77
C ALA A 246 -9.80 -23.19 -2.61
N THR A 247 -9.43 -24.47 -2.54
CA THR A 247 -10.37 -25.58 -2.32
C THR A 247 -11.16 -25.42 -1.03
N CYS A 248 -10.51 -25.00 0.07
CA CYS A 248 -11.19 -24.75 1.35
C CYS A 248 -12.20 -23.59 1.25
N LEU A 249 -11.80 -22.49 0.60
CA LEU A 249 -12.69 -21.34 0.37
C LEU A 249 -13.91 -21.73 -0.47
N THR A 250 -13.72 -22.44 -1.58
CA THR A 250 -14.83 -22.95 -2.39
C THR A 250 -15.74 -23.89 -1.59
N GLY A 251 -15.17 -24.74 -0.74
CA GLY A 251 -15.94 -25.59 0.17
C GLY A 251 -16.79 -24.83 1.19
N LYS A 252 -16.42 -23.58 1.52
CA LYS A 252 -17.23 -22.66 2.36
C LYS A 252 -18.21 -21.80 1.55
N GLY A 253 -18.26 -21.95 0.23
CA GLY A 253 -19.15 -21.21 -0.66
C GLY A 253 -18.58 -19.89 -1.18
N TYR A 254 -17.28 -19.62 -1.00
CA TYR A 254 -16.63 -18.48 -1.64
C TYR A 254 -16.31 -18.79 -3.10
N GLU A 255 -16.58 -17.86 -4.01
CA GLU A 255 -16.16 -17.98 -5.40
C GLU A 255 -14.64 -17.84 -5.47
N VAL A 256 -13.93 -18.78 -6.09
CA VAL A 256 -12.47 -18.68 -6.28
C VAL A 256 -12.14 -19.07 -7.71
N ASP A 257 -11.57 -18.13 -8.46
CA ASP A 257 -11.24 -18.25 -9.88
C ASP A 257 -9.73 -18.21 -10.17
N THR A 258 -8.91 -18.06 -9.12
CA THR A 258 -7.45 -18.01 -9.20
C THR A 258 -6.80 -18.90 -8.14
N THR A 259 -5.67 -19.51 -8.50
CA THR A 259 -4.75 -20.17 -7.58
C THR A 259 -3.39 -19.52 -7.55
N ALA A 260 -3.23 -18.36 -8.20
CA ALA A 260 -2.00 -17.57 -8.11
C ALA A 260 -1.85 -17.06 -6.66
N PRO A 261 -0.75 -17.41 -5.95
CA PRO A 261 -0.52 -17.01 -4.57
C PRO A 261 -0.80 -15.53 -4.26
N THR A 262 -0.35 -14.61 -5.10
CA THR A 262 -0.50 -13.17 -4.86
C THR A 262 -1.95 -12.68 -5.01
N GLU A 263 -2.66 -13.15 -6.04
CA GLU A 263 -4.07 -12.82 -6.28
C GLU A 263 -4.97 -13.45 -5.21
N LEU A 264 -4.74 -14.73 -4.89
CA LEU A 264 -5.51 -15.45 -3.89
C LEU A 264 -5.34 -14.85 -2.48
N ALA A 265 -4.16 -14.33 -2.15
CA ALA A 265 -3.89 -13.67 -0.87
C ALA A 265 -4.66 -12.34 -0.67
N THR A 266 -5.16 -11.72 -1.75
CA THR A 266 -5.89 -10.44 -1.67
C THR A 266 -7.34 -10.53 -2.16
N LEU A 267 -7.75 -11.66 -2.73
CA LEU A 267 -9.05 -11.88 -3.37
C LEU A 267 -10.23 -11.33 -2.58
N GLU A 268 -10.43 -11.79 -1.34
CA GLU A 268 -11.60 -11.39 -0.54
C GLU A 268 -11.53 -9.93 -0.10
N ARG A 269 -10.35 -9.43 0.26
CA ARG A 269 -10.19 -8.00 0.55
C ARG A 269 -10.55 -7.15 -0.65
N ASP A 270 -10.07 -7.50 -1.84
CA ASP A 270 -10.29 -6.72 -3.06
C ASP A 270 -11.79 -6.70 -3.43
N ARG A 271 -12.53 -7.77 -3.14
CA ARG A 271 -14.01 -7.79 -3.23
C ARG A 271 -14.68 -6.80 -2.28
N PHE A 272 -14.25 -6.76 -1.01
CA PHE A 272 -14.78 -5.77 -0.05
C PHE A 272 -14.41 -4.34 -0.45
N ALA A 273 -13.21 -4.12 -0.99
CA ALA A 273 -12.79 -2.81 -1.51
C ALA A 273 -13.69 -2.35 -2.66
N ALA A 274 -13.94 -3.22 -3.64
CA ALA A 274 -14.87 -2.94 -4.73
C ALA A 274 -16.32 -2.68 -4.23
N LEU A 275 -16.76 -3.41 -3.20
CA LEU A 275 -18.06 -3.17 -2.57
C LEU A 275 -18.13 -1.78 -1.91
N LYS A 276 -17.08 -1.38 -1.17
CA LYS A 276 -16.99 -0.06 -0.54
C LYS A 276 -17.09 1.05 -1.59
N GLU A 277 -16.32 0.94 -2.67
CA GLU A 277 -16.35 1.92 -3.75
C GLU A 277 -17.76 2.07 -4.34
N LYS A 278 -18.46 0.95 -4.62
CA LYS A 278 -19.85 0.97 -5.09
C LYS A 278 -20.79 1.69 -4.12
N LEU A 279 -20.61 1.52 -2.82
CA LEU A 279 -21.42 2.18 -1.79
C LEU A 279 -21.16 3.69 -1.76
N GLU A 280 -19.91 4.13 -1.89
CA GLU A 280 -19.53 5.54 -1.93
C GLU A 280 -20.04 6.22 -3.20
N GLN A 281 -19.94 5.54 -4.35
CA GLN A 281 -20.52 6.01 -5.60
C GLN A 281 -22.05 6.16 -5.49
N ALA A 282 -22.73 5.19 -4.88
CA ALA A 282 -24.18 5.25 -4.67
C ALA A 282 -24.58 6.40 -3.72
N ALA A 283 -23.81 6.66 -2.66
CA ALA A 283 -24.03 7.79 -1.76
C ALA A 283 -23.87 9.13 -2.49
N THR A 284 -22.86 9.24 -3.36
CA THR A 284 -22.60 10.45 -4.16
C THR A 284 -23.75 10.73 -5.15
N ARG A 285 -24.31 9.70 -5.81
CA ARG A 285 -25.45 9.87 -6.73
C ARG A 285 -26.68 10.42 -6.01
N ARG A 286 -27.05 9.84 -4.86
CA ARG A 286 -28.19 10.31 -4.05
C ARG A 286 -28.03 11.77 -3.59
N HIS A 287 -26.80 12.19 -3.29
CA HIS A 287 -26.53 13.57 -2.93
C HIS A 287 -26.79 14.55 -4.10
N LYS A 288 -26.39 14.17 -5.32
CA LYS A 288 -26.64 14.97 -6.53
C LYS A 288 -28.13 15.07 -6.84
N ASP A 289 -28.85 13.96 -6.76
CA ASP A 289 -30.29 13.93 -7.05
C ASP A 289 -31.10 14.77 -6.03
N GLY A 290 -30.75 14.68 -4.74
CA GLY A 290 -31.41 15.45 -3.68
C GLY A 290 -31.11 16.96 -3.69
N GLN A 291 -30.04 17.40 -4.38
CA GLN A 291 -29.76 18.82 -4.58
C GLN A 291 -30.52 19.40 -5.78
N GLY A 292 -30.82 18.60 -6.80
CA GLY A 292 -31.54 19.04 -8.00
C GLY A 292 -32.98 19.49 -7.73
N GLU A 293 -33.70 18.83 -6.81
CA GLU A 293 -35.13 19.12 -6.56
C GLU A 293 -35.38 20.36 -5.70
N ARG A 294 -34.36 20.95 -5.06
CA ARG A 294 -34.52 22.16 -4.23
C ARG A 294 -34.35 23.47 -5.01
N GLY A 295 -33.98 23.41 -6.29
CA GLY A 295 -33.72 24.59 -7.14
C GLY A 295 -34.96 25.26 -7.72
N ASP A 296 -36.06 24.51 -7.88
CA ASP A 296 -37.23 25.02 -8.60
C ASP A 296 -38.31 25.42 -7.60
N GLY A 297 -38.08 26.56 -6.94
CA GLY A 297 -38.98 27.13 -5.94
C GLY A 297 -40.34 27.60 -6.48
N ARG A 298 -41.14 26.71 -7.07
CA ARG A 298 -42.58 26.90 -7.36
C ARG A 298 -43.30 25.55 -7.42
N GLY A 299 -43.82 25.06 -6.29
CA GLY A 299 -44.77 23.96 -6.32
C GLY A 299 -45.07 23.34 -4.95
N ASP A 300 -46.19 23.77 -4.38
CA ASP A 300 -46.99 23.15 -3.32
C ASP A 300 -46.38 22.06 -2.40
N ARG A 301 -46.23 22.44 -1.12
CA ARG A 301 -46.04 21.52 0.01
C ARG A 301 -47.29 20.66 0.23
N ARG A 302 -47.34 19.45 -0.31
CA ARG A 302 -48.08 18.34 0.29
C ARG A 302 -47.36 17.00 0.05
N VAL A 303 -47.40 16.13 1.08
CA VAL A 303 -47.08 14.69 1.06
C VAL A 303 -45.58 14.36 1.16
N GLY A 304 -45.10 13.34 1.87
CA GLY A 304 -45.72 12.29 2.69
C GLY A 304 -44.64 11.29 3.16
N GLN A 305 -44.91 10.62 4.27
CA GLN A 305 -43.95 9.91 5.12
C GLN A 305 -43.82 8.40 4.77
N GLY A 306 -43.87 8.04 3.48
CA GLY A 306 -44.15 6.66 3.01
C GLY A 306 -42.97 5.73 2.71
N ASP A 307 -41.85 6.22 2.17
CA ASP A 307 -41.09 5.36 1.23
C ASP A 307 -39.75 4.77 1.76
N LEU A 308 -39.55 4.69 3.07
CA LEU A 308 -38.30 4.14 3.64
C LEU A 308 -38.25 2.60 3.73
N ARG A 309 -39.21 1.85 3.16
CA ARG A 309 -39.30 0.39 3.35
C ARG A 309 -38.79 -0.48 2.19
N ASP A 310 -38.71 0.01 0.96
CA ASP A 310 -38.48 -0.88 -0.21
C ASP A 310 -37.01 -1.18 -0.54
N SER A 311 -36.01 -0.43 -0.06
CA SER A 311 -34.61 -0.68 -0.45
C SER A 311 -33.89 -1.81 0.31
N ARG A 312 -34.62 -2.69 1.02
CA ARG A 312 -34.03 -3.75 1.84
C ARG A 312 -33.87 -5.10 1.13
N ASP A 313 -34.51 -5.30 -0.01
CA ASP A 313 -34.59 -6.61 -0.66
C ASP A 313 -33.52 -6.87 -1.73
N ASP A 314 -32.86 -5.85 -2.29
CA ASP A 314 -31.89 -6.00 -3.39
C ASP A 314 -30.48 -6.50 -2.97
N LEU A 315 -30.25 -6.75 -1.68
CA LEU A 315 -28.95 -7.20 -1.16
C LEU A 315 -29.00 -8.58 -0.48
N ARG A 316 -30.08 -9.35 -0.66
CA ARG A 316 -30.09 -10.77 -0.31
C ARG A 316 -29.38 -11.55 -1.41
N GLY A 317 -28.16 -12.01 -1.11
CA GLY A 317 -27.51 -13.06 -1.90
C GLY A 317 -28.36 -14.34 -1.97
N PRO A 318 -28.07 -15.22 -2.93
CA PRO A 318 -28.83 -16.44 -3.16
C PRO A 318 -28.87 -17.28 -1.87
N ARG A 319 -30.07 -17.61 -1.42
CA ARG A 319 -30.28 -18.63 -0.40
C ARG A 319 -30.22 -19.99 -1.07
N ASP A 320 -29.55 -20.92 -0.40
CA ASP A 320 -29.48 -22.33 -0.76
C ASP A 320 -30.88 -22.97 -0.79
N ASP A 321 -31.49 -23.03 -1.96
CA ASP A 321 -32.61 -23.94 -2.25
C ASP A 321 -32.04 -25.29 -2.68
N ALA A 322 -31.44 -26.02 -1.73
CA ALA A 322 -31.16 -27.43 -1.90
C ALA A 322 -32.47 -28.22 -1.74
N ARG A 323 -33.26 -28.29 -2.82
CA ARG A 323 -34.39 -29.22 -2.94
C ARG A 323 -34.04 -30.34 -3.91
N THR A 324 -33.89 -31.52 -3.33
CA THR A 324 -33.85 -32.84 -3.97
C THR A 324 -34.85 -33.02 -5.11
N GLY A 325 -34.41 -33.61 -6.21
CA GLY A 325 -35.22 -34.54 -7.00
C GLY A 325 -35.14 -34.41 -8.52
N ARG A 326 -34.68 -35.50 -9.16
CA ARG A 326 -35.10 -36.07 -10.48
C ARG A 326 -35.21 -35.05 -11.63
N GLY A 327 -34.33 -35.08 -12.64
CA GLY A 327 -34.14 -36.22 -13.54
C GLY A 327 -35.21 -36.18 -14.62
N ASP A 328 -34.86 -35.68 -15.81
CA ASP A 328 -35.42 -36.14 -17.09
C ASP A 328 -34.59 -35.60 -18.26
N ALA A 329 -34.29 -36.51 -19.18
CA ALA A 329 -33.59 -36.27 -20.43
C ALA A 329 -34.54 -35.62 -21.45
N GLY A 330 -34.04 -34.62 -22.18
CA GLY A 330 -34.77 -34.00 -23.28
C GLY A 330 -33.80 -33.55 -24.36
N THR A 331 -33.58 -34.42 -25.34
CA THR A 331 -33.06 -34.07 -26.67
C THR A 331 -34.01 -33.11 -27.38
N GLY A 332 -33.48 -31.99 -27.90
CA GLY A 332 -34.27 -31.02 -28.65
C GLY A 332 -33.38 -30.10 -29.49
N SER A 333 -33.20 -30.49 -30.74
CA SER A 333 -32.66 -29.70 -31.84
C SER A 333 -33.63 -28.59 -32.24
N SER A 334 -33.13 -27.37 -32.47
CA SER A 334 -33.64 -26.50 -33.53
C SER A 334 -32.70 -25.32 -33.78
N ASP A 335 -32.31 -25.20 -35.05
CA ASP A 335 -31.71 -24.05 -35.71
C ASP A 335 -32.54 -22.77 -35.53
N ALA A 336 -31.90 -21.59 -35.54
CA ALA A 336 -32.41 -20.41 -36.24
C ALA A 336 -31.38 -19.26 -36.27
N GLU A 337 -30.95 -18.99 -37.50
CA GLU A 337 -30.93 -17.70 -38.18
C GLU A 337 -30.08 -16.50 -37.70
N ALA A 338 -29.35 -16.02 -38.71
CA ALA A 338 -28.71 -14.74 -38.85
C ALA A 338 -29.67 -13.55 -38.71
N GLY A 339 -29.15 -12.46 -38.15
CA GLY A 339 -29.71 -11.12 -38.26
C GLY A 339 -28.58 -10.09 -38.19
N ARG A 340 -28.13 -9.65 -39.37
CA ARG A 340 -27.37 -8.41 -39.54
C ARG A 340 -28.40 -7.29 -39.63
N ASP A 341 -28.18 -6.17 -38.95
CA ASP A 341 -28.74 -4.89 -39.35
C ASP A 341 -27.75 -3.76 -39.08
N ASP A 342 -27.33 -3.15 -40.20
CA ASP A 342 -26.65 -1.87 -40.33
C ASP A 342 -27.65 -0.72 -40.11
N ALA A 343 -27.19 0.39 -39.52
CA ALA A 343 -27.62 1.79 -39.71
C ALA A 343 -27.27 2.60 -38.44
N ARG A 344 -26.91 3.88 -38.44
CA ARG A 344 -26.89 4.91 -39.48
C ARG A 344 -25.99 6.03 -38.97
N ALA A 345 -25.06 6.48 -39.80
CA ALA A 345 -24.45 7.80 -39.65
C ALA A 345 -25.49 8.88 -39.99
N THR A 346 -25.57 9.92 -39.15
CA THR A 346 -26.14 11.21 -39.53
C THR A 346 -25.09 12.27 -39.37
N ASP A 347 -24.66 12.77 -40.52
CA ASP A 347 -23.85 13.96 -40.71
C ASP A 347 -24.80 15.06 -41.24
N ALA A 348 -24.85 16.24 -40.61
CA ALA A 348 -25.34 17.47 -41.25
C ALA A 348 -25.18 18.74 -40.38
N ARG A 349 -24.31 19.62 -40.90
CA ARG A 349 -24.53 21.06 -41.17
C ARG A 349 -24.41 22.10 -40.04
N VAL A 350 -23.26 22.80 -40.09
CA VAL A 350 -23.07 24.20 -40.52
C VAL A 350 -24.11 25.25 -40.05
N GLY A 351 -23.61 26.23 -39.28
CA GLY A 351 -23.84 27.65 -39.57
C GLY A 351 -24.22 28.54 -38.38
N ARG A 352 -23.28 29.37 -37.91
CA ARG A 352 -23.28 30.85 -38.07
C ARG A 352 -22.44 31.56 -37.02
N ASP A 353 -21.60 32.44 -37.54
CA ASP A 353 -20.93 33.55 -36.87
C ASP A 353 -21.90 34.50 -36.16
N ARG A 354 -21.49 34.94 -34.96
CA ARG A 354 -21.84 36.26 -34.41
C ARG A 354 -20.66 36.79 -33.58
N PRO A 355 -20.02 37.90 -33.96
CA PRO A 355 -19.16 38.66 -33.08
C PRO A 355 -20.01 39.70 -32.35
N GLY A 356 -19.91 39.75 -31.03
CA GLY A 356 -20.63 40.72 -30.20
C GLY A 356 -19.93 40.88 -28.87
N GLY A 357 -18.98 41.82 -28.84
CA GLY A 357 -18.28 42.23 -27.63
C GLY A 357 -19.21 42.82 -26.58
N ARG A 358 -18.94 42.47 -25.33
CA ARG A 358 -19.27 43.26 -24.16
C ARG A 358 -18.18 43.03 -23.13
N GLU A 359 -17.25 43.97 -23.09
CA GLU A 359 -16.41 44.23 -21.94
C GLU A 359 -17.33 44.70 -20.81
N GLY A 360 -17.43 43.89 -19.77
CA GLY A 360 -18.14 44.21 -18.54
C GLY A 360 -17.31 43.68 -17.39
N GLU A 361 -16.62 44.60 -16.71
CA GLU A 361 -16.01 44.39 -15.40
C GLU A 361 -17.07 43.81 -14.44
N GLY A 362 -16.94 42.52 -14.16
CA GLY A 362 -17.72 41.80 -13.16
C GLY A 362 -16.89 41.65 -11.87
N PRO A 363 -17.52 41.82 -10.68
CA PRO A 363 -16.82 41.74 -9.42
C PRO A 363 -16.24 40.34 -9.20
N SER A 364 -14.96 40.32 -8.81
CA SER A 364 -14.22 39.14 -8.40
C SER A 364 -14.86 38.54 -7.14
N SER A 365 -15.92 37.74 -7.31
CA SER A 365 -16.38 36.83 -6.27
C SER A 365 -15.51 35.59 -6.34
N VAL A 366 -14.43 35.60 -5.57
CA VAL A 366 -13.69 34.39 -5.19
C VAL A 366 -14.66 33.56 -4.36
N VAL A 367 -15.49 32.76 -5.03
CA VAL A 367 -16.29 31.74 -4.37
C VAL A 367 -15.27 30.72 -3.91
N ASP A 368 -15.04 30.69 -2.60
CA ASP A 368 -14.19 29.73 -1.91
C ASP A 368 -14.86 28.36 -2.04
N VAL A 369 -14.78 27.75 -3.23
CA VAL A 369 -15.16 26.37 -3.48
C VAL A 369 -14.03 25.53 -2.90
N SER A 370 -13.92 25.53 -1.57
CA SER A 370 -13.34 24.39 -0.88
C SER A 370 -14.12 23.20 -1.39
N ALA A 371 -13.49 22.44 -2.30
CA ALA A 371 -14.05 21.22 -2.83
C ALA A 371 -14.28 20.29 -1.65
N GLU A 372 -15.47 20.36 -1.06
CA GLU A 372 -15.92 19.45 -0.02
C GLU A 372 -15.68 18.06 -0.58
N SER A 373 -14.72 17.36 0.01
CA SER A 373 -14.41 16.00 -0.38
C SER A 373 -15.71 15.22 -0.38
N PRO A 374 -15.98 14.40 -1.43
CA PRO A 374 -17.23 13.68 -1.54
C PRO A 374 -17.54 12.99 -0.20
N PRO A 375 -18.81 13.00 0.24
CA PRO A 375 -19.14 12.53 1.57
C PRO A 375 -18.74 11.06 1.70
N ALA A 376 -17.72 10.79 2.51
CA ALA A 376 -17.30 9.44 2.85
C ALA A 376 -18.49 8.66 3.44
N LEU A 377 -18.55 7.35 3.19
CA LEU A 377 -19.60 6.49 3.71
C LEU A 377 -19.66 6.61 5.26
N PRO A 378 -20.78 7.07 5.86
CA PRO A 378 -20.84 7.27 7.31
C PRO A 378 -20.61 5.96 8.09
N ALA A 379 -19.90 6.04 9.23
CA ALA A 379 -19.59 4.90 10.10
C ALA A 379 -20.79 3.98 10.40
N ARG A 380 -21.97 4.59 10.63
CA ARG A 380 -23.23 3.86 10.89
C ARG A 380 -23.64 2.93 9.74
N LEU A 381 -23.37 3.34 8.51
CA LEU A 381 -23.66 2.55 7.30
C LEU A 381 -22.55 1.52 7.03
N ALA A 382 -21.30 1.80 7.41
CA ALA A 382 -20.17 0.89 7.25
C ALA A 382 -20.18 -0.31 8.23
N LYS A 383 -20.68 -0.13 9.46
CA LYS A 383 -20.69 -1.15 10.52
C LYS A 383 -21.24 -2.55 10.13
N PRO A 384 -22.39 -2.68 9.42
CA PRO A 384 -22.85 -4.00 8.97
C PRO A 384 -21.93 -4.65 7.92
N TYR A 385 -21.21 -3.86 7.12
CA TYR A 385 -20.23 -4.38 6.17
C TYR A 385 -18.97 -4.85 6.88
N LEU A 386 -18.47 -4.09 7.86
CA LEU A 386 -17.34 -4.52 8.70
C LEU A 386 -17.62 -5.86 9.41
N ARG A 387 -18.84 -6.08 9.91
CA ARG A 387 -19.19 -7.38 10.52
C ARG A 387 -19.11 -8.55 9.54
N ARG A 388 -19.53 -8.34 8.28
CA ARG A 388 -19.41 -9.35 7.22
C ARG A 388 -17.96 -9.56 6.84
N GLU A 389 -17.21 -8.46 6.72
CA GLU A 389 -15.77 -8.48 6.44
C GLU A 389 -14.99 -9.27 7.50
N ILE A 390 -15.27 -9.06 8.80
CA ILE A 390 -14.66 -9.82 9.90
C ILE A 390 -14.94 -11.31 9.77
N ALA A 391 -16.19 -11.71 9.49
CA ALA A 391 -16.54 -13.12 9.33
C ALA A 391 -15.76 -13.75 8.17
N THR A 392 -15.78 -13.12 6.99
CA THR A 392 -15.03 -13.59 5.81
C THR A 392 -13.53 -13.63 6.06
N ALA A 393 -12.97 -12.61 6.71
CA ALA A 393 -11.53 -12.54 6.99
C ALA A 393 -11.07 -13.66 7.94
N LEU A 394 -11.91 -14.07 8.89
CA LEU A 394 -11.62 -15.21 9.76
C LEU A 394 -11.72 -16.55 9.01
N ASP A 395 -12.68 -16.69 8.09
CA ASP A 395 -12.81 -17.88 7.25
C ASP A 395 -11.64 -18.03 6.26
N ASP A 396 -11.24 -16.91 5.63
CA ASP A 396 -10.05 -16.75 4.78
C ASP A 396 -8.78 -17.14 5.55
N LEU A 397 -8.61 -16.64 6.77
CA LEU A 397 -7.44 -16.94 7.58
C LEU A 397 -7.35 -18.42 7.96
N GLU A 398 -8.47 -19.02 8.36
CA GLU A 398 -8.51 -20.42 8.78
C GLU A 398 -8.24 -21.35 7.59
N CYS A 399 -8.85 -21.09 6.43
CA CYS A 399 -8.57 -21.83 5.20
C CYS A 399 -7.12 -21.63 4.72
N GLY A 400 -6.59 -20.41 4.88
CA GLY A 400 -5.26 -20.01 4.43
C GLY A 400 -4.15 -20.22 5.47
N LYS A 401 -4.40 -20.85 6.63
CA LYS A 401 -3.45 -20.90 7.75
C LYS A 401 -2.05 -21.37 7.37
N ARG A 402 -1.95 -22.47 6.60
CA ARG A 402 -0.65 -23.00 6.13
C ARG A 402 -0.05 -22.14 5.02
N PHE A 403 -0.91 -21.57 4.17
CA PHE A 403 -0.52 -20.68 3.09
C PHE A 403 0.10 -19.39 3.64
N PHE A 404 -0.60 -18.65 4.52
CA PHE A 404 -0.12 -17.39 5.07
C PHE A 404 1.14 -17.54 5.94
N ALA A 405 1.29 -18.66 6.64
CA ALA A 405 2.51 -18.95 7.40
C ALA A 405 3.79 -18.99 6.53
N VAL A 406 3.66 -19.35 5.24
CA VAL A 406 4.77 -19.41 4.29
C VAL A 406 4.81 -18.16 3.39
N TYR A 407 3.64 -17.71 2.94
CA TYR A 407 3.49 -16.59 2.02
C TYR A 407 3.93 -15.27 2.65
N ARG A 408 3.52 -14.95 3.88
CA ARG A 408 3.75 -13.63 4.51
C ARG A 408 5.24 -13.30 4.72
N PRO A 409 6.06 -14.18 5.34
CA PRO A 409 7.49 -13.92 5.47
C PRO A 409 8.19 -13.75 4.12
N ARG A 410 7.78 -14.50 3.10
CA ARG A 410 8.36 -14.41 1.75
C ARG A 410 7.96 -13.11 1.06
N GLN A 411 6.70 -12.72 1.17
CA GLN A 411 6.20 -11.44 0.65
C GLN A 411 6.97 -10.26 1.25
N GLU A 412 7.18 -10.27 2.57
CA GLU A 412 7.94 -9.23 3.28
C GLU A 412 9.41 -9.23 2.86
N ALA A 413 10.05 -10.40 2.76
CA ALA A 413 11.45 -10.50 2.32
C ALA A 413 11.67 -9.96 0.89
N VAL A 414 10.71 -10.15 -0.02
CA VAL A 414 10.76 -9.54 -1.37
C VAL A 414 10.62 -8.02 -1.27
N ALA A 415 9.69 -7.53 -0.44
CA ALA A 415 9.45 -6.12 -0.25
C ALA A 415 10.65 -5.39 0.38
N GLU A 416 11.22 -5.91 1.46
CA GLU A 416 12.40 -5.35 2.14
C GLU A 416 13.60 -5.28 1.19
N ARG A 417 13.86 -6.38 0.47
CA ARG A 417 14.95 -6.41 -0.52
C ARG A 417 14.76 -5.34 -1.59
N LEU A 418 13.55 -5.20 -2.12
CA LEU A 418 13.27 -4.15 -3.11
C LEU A 418 13.36 -2.76 -2.48
N ALA A 419 12.77 -2.53 -1.31
CA ALA A 419 12.84 -1.23 -0.63
C ALA A 419 14.29 -0.76 -0.50
N ALA A 420 15.21 -1.62 -0.07
CA ALA A 420 16.65 -1.32 -0.02
C ALA A 420 17.24 -0.94 -1.39
N THR A 421 16.89 -1.67 -2.47
CA THR A 421 17.36 -1.31 -3.83
C THR A 421 16.74 -0.03 -4.40
N TRP A 422 15.65 0.44 -3.81
CA TRP A 422 14.95 1.67 -4.20
C TRP A 422 15.21 2.82 -3.23
N GLY A 423 16.05 2.63 -2.20
CA GLY A 423 16.34 3.64 -1.18
C GLY A 423 15.12 4.04 -0.36
N LEU A 424 14.19 3.10 -0.21
CA LEU A 424 12.95 3.21 0.57
C LEU A 424 13.04 2.39 1.87
N ASP A 425 14.20 1.80 2.15
CA ASP A 425 14.52 1.24 3.45
C ASP A 425 14.64 2.37 4.49
N GLN A 426 14.04 2.14 5.66
CA GLN A 426 13.99 3.09 6.78
C GLN A 426 15.19 2.87 7.70
#